data_AF-A0A1G1PJY7-F1
#
_entry.id   AF-A0A1G1PJY7-F1
#
_cell.length_a   1.000
_cell.length_b   1.000
_cell.length_c   1.000
_cell.angle_alpha   90.00
_cell.angle_beta   90.00
_cell.angle_gamma   90.00
#
_symmetry.space_group_name_H-M   'P 1'
#
loop_
_entity.id
_entity.type
_entity.pdbx_description
1 polymer ?
#
loop_
_entity_poly.entity_id
_entity_poly.type
_entity_poly.pdbx_seq_one_letter_code
_entity_poly.pdbx_strand_id
1 'polypeptide(L)'
;MNYIVAKRLIIFPAIAVLCPLAFLGCGPQQKPEEIKAALVEFDSSFKAVLDKKAKIDSQTETLKGEFRAKQGELNSKIMELEEELKAARKESYAKIHDLNTQLDPERQKINLKMGELKMKLNGKEARASSIRSSIKNQKNLLDNKKLNLSPQEQSELQNDIEKAKQELAPLEAETTSLRREIQLYRQELNLLK
;
A
#
# COMPACT_ATOMS: atom_id res chain seq x y z
N MET A 1 2.66 16.93 -28.00
CA MET A 1 2.91 18.28 -28.56
C MET A 1 4.32 18.29 -29.12
N ASN A 2 4.45 18.23 -30.44
CA ASN A 2 5.72 18.28 -31.16
C ASN A 2 6.01 19.74 -31.52
N TYR A 3 7.22 20.23 -31.24
CA TYR A 3 7.71 21.45 -31.87
C TYR A 3 9.05 21.18 -32.56
N ILE A 4 8.95 21.06 -33.88
CA ILE A 4 9.98 21.36 -34.85
C ILE A 4 9.92 22.88 -35.08
N VAL A 5 11.03 23.59 -34.95
CA VAL A 5 11.19 24.89 -35.61
C VAL A 5 12.59 24.96 -36.20
N ALA A 6 12.63 24.92 -37.53
CA ALA A 6 13.81 25.19 -38.33
C ALA A 6 13.73 26.61 -38.92
N LYS A 7 14.91 27.24 -39.00
CA LYS A 7 15.39 28.24 -39.96
C LYS A 7 14.67 29.58 -40.07
N ARG A 8 15.44 30.66 -39.86
CA ARG A 8 15.48 31.78 -40.80
C ARG A 8 16.91 32.24 -41.07
N LEU A 9 17.18 32.27 -42.37
CA LEU A 9 18.34 32.80 -43.09
C LEU A 9 18.14 34.32 -43.24
N ILE A 10 19.16 35.14 -42.95
CA ILE A 10 19.25 36.54 -43.42
C ILE A 10 20.69 36.80 -43.89
N ILE A 11 20.76 37.57 -44.96
CA ILE A 11 21.80 37.68 -45.99
C ILE A 11 22.90 38.71 -45.61
N PHE A 12 24.11 38.48 -46.15
CA PHE A 12 25.35 39.27 -46.15
C PHE A 12 25.20 40.78 -46.48
N PRO A 13 26.18 41.63 -46.09
CA PRO A 13 27.25 41.98 -47.03
C PRO A 13 28.66 42.05 -46.43
N ALA A 14 29.64 41.83 -47.31
CA ALA A 14 31.06 41.95 -47.08
C ALA A 14 31.49 43.38 -46.71
N ILE A 15 32.30 43.51 -45.66
CA ILE A 15 33.29 44.57 -45.51
C ILE A 15 34.59 43.91 -45.04
N ALA A 16 35.49 43.72 -46.00
CA ALA A 16 36.89 43.48 -45.75
C ALA A 16 37.55 44.82 -45.43
N VAL A 17 37.94 45.04 -44.18
CA VAL A 17 38.96 46.03 -43.82
C VAL A 17 39.80 45.45 -42.69
N LEU A 18 40.96 44.91 -43.10
CA LEU A 18 42.27 45.10 -42.48
C LEU A 18 42.30 45.45 -40.98
N CYS A 19 42.54 44.43 -40.15
CA CYS A 19 43.42 44.59 -38.99
C CYS A 19 44.04 43.24 -38.60
N PRO A 20 45.22 42.87 -39.13
CA PRO A 20 45.96 41.72 -38.65
C PRO A 20 46.71 42.14 -37.38
N LEU A 21 46.05 42.01 -36.22
CA LEU A 21 46.73 41.95 -34.92
C LEU A 21 46.59 40.54 -34.31
N ALA A 22 46.45 39.53 -35.16
CA ALA A 22 46.87 38.17 -34.85
C ALA A 22 48.31 38.03 -35.35
N PHE A 23 49.19 37.48 -34.50
CA PHE A 23 50.63 37.19 -34.76
C PHE A 23 51.66 38.29 -34.46
N LEU A 24 51.74 38.75 -33.19
CA LEU A 24 53.04 39.13 -32.60
C LEU A 24 53.16 38.56 -31.17
N GLY A 25 52.97 37.24 -31.08
CA GLY A 25 53.34 36.41 -29.94
C GLY A 25 54.29 35.30 -30.39
N CYS A 26 55.25 35.62 -31.26
CA CYS A 26 56.31 34.71 -31.69
C CYS A 26 57.48 34.81 -30.71
N GLY A 27 57.35 34.13 -29.57
CA GLY A 27 58.52 33.58 -28.87
C GLY A 27 58.69 32.12 -29.29
N PRO A 28 59.92 31.57 -29.34
CA PRO A 28 60.08 30.12 -29.52
C PRO A 28 59.24 29.40 -28.46
N GLN A 29 58.56 28.33 -28.86
CA GLN A 29 57.80 27.44 -27.97
C GLN A 29 58.82 26.74 -27.04
N GLN A 30 59.30 27.46 -26.02
CA GLN A 30 60.26 26.94 -25.06
C GLN A 30 59.60 25.78 -24.33
N LYS A 31 60.33 24.68 -24.18
CA LYS A 31 59.78 23.51 -23.51
C LYS A 31 59.49 23.90 -22.05
N PRO A 32 58.39 23.42 -21.44
CA PRO A 32 58.03 23.78 -20.07
C PRO A 32 59.17 23.58 -19.06
N GLU A 33 60.03 22.58 -19.30
CA GLU A 33 61.20 22.30 -18.49
C GLU A 33 62.34 23.33 -18.65
N GLU A 34 62.52 23.89 -19.84
CA GLU A 34 63.51 24.95 -20.11
C GLU A 34 63.10 26.26 -19.40
N ILE A 35 61.81 26.58 -19.39
CA ILE A 35 61.26 27.74 -18.68
C ILE A 35 61.38 27.57 -17.16
N LYS A 36 61.10 26.38 -16.63
CA LYS A 36 61.27 26.07 -15.20
C LYS A 36 62.74 26.21 -14.78
N ALA A 37 63.67 25.71 -15.60
CA ALA A 37 65.11 25.79 -15.32
C ALA A 37 65.59 27.25 -15.29
N ALA A 38 65.22 28.06 -16.29
CA ALA A 38 65.54 29.48 -16.35
C ALA A 38 64.93 30.29 -15.18
N LEU A 39 63.71 29.96 -14.75
CA LEU A 39 63.06 30.60 -13.60
C LEU A 39 63.76 30.28 -12.27
N VAL A 40 64.24 29.05 -12.09
CA VAL A 40 64.97 28.64 -10.89
C VAL A 40 66.40 29.22 -10.87
N GLU A 41 67.01 29.41 -12.04
CA GLU A 41 68.29 30.10 -12.17
C GLU A 41 68.18 31.59 -11.82
N PHE A 42 67.08 32.24 -12.23
CA PHE A 42 66.78 33.64 -11.89
C PHE A 42 66.38 33.83 -10.41
N ASP A 43 65.58 32.93 -9.85
CA ASP A 43 65.17 32.93 -8.44
C ASP A 43 65.18 31.51 -7.87
N SER A 44 66.24 31.20 -7.11
CA SER A 44 66.41 29.90 -6.47
C SER A 44 65.29 29.54 -5.48
N SER A 45 64.60 30.54 -4.89
CA SER A 45 63.50 30.32 -3.95
C SER A 45 62.23 29.81 -4.65
N PHE A 46 62.09 30.08 -5.96
CA PHE A 46 60.98 29.62 -6.79
C PHE A 46 60.95 28.09 -6.95
N LYS A 47 62.10 27.40 -6.76
CA LYS A 47 62.16 25.94 -6.73
C LYS A 47 61.18 25.35 -5.70
N ALA A 48 61.10 25.94 -4.51
CA ALA A 48 60.17 25.48 -3.47
C ALA A 48 58.70 25.65 -3.87
N VAL A 49 58.38 26.63 -4.72
CA VAL A 49 57.04 26.82 -5.28
C VAL A 49 56.72 25.73 -6.30
N LEU A 50 57.67 25.40 -7.18
CA LEU A 50 57.51 24.30 -8.15
C LEU A 50 57.33 22.94 -7.45
N ASP A 51 58.11 22.66 -6.41
CA ASP A 51 57.97 21.43 -5.61
C ASP A 51 56.61 21.36 -4.91
N LYS A 52 56.13 22.48 -4.33
CA LYS A 52 54.78 22.57 -3.75
C LYS A 52 53.69 22.35 -4.80
N LYS A 53 53.83 22.93 -5.99
CA LYS A 53 52.88 22.72 -7.10
C LYS A 53 52.83 21.26 -7.51
N ALA A 54 53.99 20.61 -7.71
CA ALA A 54 54.06 19.19 -8.05
C ALA A 54 53.39 18.31 -6.98
N LYS A 55 53.59 18.64 -5.70
CA LYS A 55 52.91 17.96 -4.59
C LYS A 55 51.39 18.14 -4.64
N ILE A 56 50.91 19.36 -4.86
CA ILE A 56 49.47 19.65 -4.97
C ILE A 56 48.85 18.96 -6.19
N ASP A 57 49.53 18.96 -7.33
CA ASP A 57 49.08 18.29 -8.55
C ASP A 57 48.92 16.78 -8.30
N SER A 58 49.91 16.16 -7.64
CA SER A 58 49.84 14.74 -7.26
C SER A 58 48.69 14.42 -6.28
N GLN A 59 48.47 15.27 -5.26
CA GLN A 59 47.34 15.13 -4.34
C GLN A 59 46.00 15.30 -5.05
N THR A 60 45.92 16.23 -6.00
CA THR A 60 44.72 16.49 -6.79
C THR A 60 44.35 15.29 -7.64
N GLU A 61 45.32 14.67 -8.32
CA GLU A 61 45.07 13.46 -9.10
C GLU A 61 44.68 12.27 -8.22
N THR A 62 45.28 12.16 -7.03
CA THR A 62 44.90 11.14 -6.04
C THR A 62 43.43 11.32 -5.61
N LEU A 63 43.03 12.54 -5.21
CA LEU A 63 41.66 12.85 -4.79
C LEU A 63 40.64 12.65 -5.92
N LYS A 64 40.98 13.01 -7.16
CA LYS A 64 40.13 12.73 -8.33
C LYS A 64 39.91 11.24 -8.53
N GLY A 65 40.97 10.44 -8.36
CA GLY A 65 40.91 8.99 -8.42
C GLY A 65 39.97 8.41 -7.36
N GLU A 66 40.17 8.80 -6.09
CA GLU A 66 39.33 8.38 -4.97
C GLU A 66 37.87 8.79 -5.15
N PHE A 67 37.62 10.02 -5.60
CA PHE A 67 36.27 10.53 -5.84
C PHE A 67 35.56 9.69 -6.92
N ARG A 68 36.22 9.41 -8.05
CA ARG A 68 35.66 8.56 -9.12
C ARG A 68 35.40 7.15 -8.64
N ALA A 69 36.29 6.58 -7.82
CA ALA A 69 36.11 5.26 -7.24
C ALA A 69 34.86 5.21 -6.33
N LYS A 70 34.72 6.17 -5.40
CA LYS A 70 33.55 6.28 -4.53
C LYS A 70 32.26 6.54 -5.30
N GLN A 71 32.31 7.36 -6.35
CA GLN A 71 31.16 7.61 -7.21
C GLN A 71 30.73 6.33 -7.93
N GLY A 72 31.67 5.53 -8.42
CA GLY A 72 31.40 4.21 -9.01
C GLY A 72 30.76 3.25 -8.01
N GLU A 73 31.32 3.14 -6.81
CA GLU A 73 30.79 2.30 -5.73
C GLU A 73 29.35 2.69 -5.35
N LEU A 74 29.08 3.98 -5.18
CA LEU A 74 27.73 4.47 -4.87
C LEU A 74 26.73 4.16 -5.99
N ASN A 75 27.11 4.35 -7.24
CA ASN A 75 26.23 4.03 -8.37
C ASN A 75 25.91 2.54 -8.44
N SER A 76 26.90 1.66 -8.24
CA SER A 76 26.66 0.21 -8.17
C SER A 76 25.70 -0.14 -7.04
N LYS A 77 25.88 0.47 -5.86
CA LYS A 77 25.00 0.24 -4.71
C LYS A 77 23.58 0.75 -4.92
N ILE A 78 23.41 1.87 -5.61
CA ILE A 78 22.09 2.38 -6.00
C ILE A 78 21.38 1.36 -6.88
N MET A 79 22.05 0.85 -7.93
CA MET A 79 21.45 -0.14 -8.83
C MET A 79 21.08 -1.45 -8.11
N GLU A 80 21.95 -1.92 -7.20
CA GLU A 80 21.68 -3.11 -6.39
C GLU A 80 20.43 -2.91 -5.52
N LEU A 81 20.37 -1.81 -4.76
CA LEU A 81 19.22 -1.49 -3.91
C LEU A 81 17.92 -1.29 -4.70
N GLU A 82 17.99 -0.72 -5.89
CA GLU A 82 16.82 -0.56 -6.77
C GLU A 82 16.25 -1.91 -7.22
N GLU A 83 17.11 -2.86 -7.60
CA GLU A 83 16.67 -4.20 -7.98
C GLU A 83 16.19 -5.02 -6.77
N GLU A 84 16.85 -4.92 -5.61
CA GLU A 84 16.37 -5.55 -4.36
C GLU A 84 14.99 -5.02 -3.96
N LEU A 85 14.80 -3.70 -4.00
CA LEU A 85 13.53 -3.07 -3.67
C LEU A 85 12.42 -3.49 -4.64
N LYS A 86 12.73 -3.62 -5.92
CA LYS A 86 11.79 -4.11 -6.94
C LYS A 86 11.44 -5.59 -6.72
N ALA A 87 12.43 -6.42 -6.40
CA ALA A 87 12.21 -7.83 -6.08
C ALA A 87 11.35 -7.98 -4.81
N ALA A 88 11.67 -7.28 -3.74
CA ALA A 88 10.93 -7.29 -2.48
C ALA A 88 9.48 -6.81 -2.66
N ARG A 89 9.25 -5.78 -3.49
CA ARG A 89 7.89 -5.34 -3.86
C ARG A 89 7.13 -6.44 -4.58
N LYS A 90 7.72 -7.03 -5.61
CA LYS A 90 7.09 -8.11 -6.40
C LYS A 90 6.74 -9.29 -5.50
N GLU A 91 7.64 -9.70 -4.63
CA GLU A 91 7.41 -10.79 -3.67
C GLU A 91 6.28 -10.47 -2.70
N SER A 92 6.27 -9.26 -2.13
CA SER A 92 5.19 -8.82 -1.23
C SER A 92 3.83 -8.82 -1.92
N TYR A 93 3.75 -8.30 -3.14
CA TYR A 93 2.51 -8.33 -3.93
C TYR A 93 2.05 -9.76 -4.21
N ALA A 94 2.98 -10.65 -4.58
CA ALA A 94 2.66 -12.06 -4.82
C ALA A 94 2.13 -12.74 -3.56
N LYS A 95 2.75 -12.51 -2.40
CA LYS A 95 2.29 -13.06 -1.10
C LYS A 95 0.91 -12.53 -0.70
N ILE A 96 0.68 -11.22 -0.83
CA ILE A 96 -0.63 -10.61 -0.55
C ILE A 96 -1.69 -11.20 -1.47
N HIS A 97 -1.40 -11.33 -2.76
CA HIS A 97 -2.31 -11.92 -3.73
C HIS A 97 -2.63 -13.37 -3.38
N ASP A 98 -1.62 -14.20 -3.11
CA ASP A 98 -1.79 -15.60 -2.73
C ASP A 98 -2.64 -15.76 -1.46
N LEU A 99 -2.32 -14.99 -0.41
CA LEU A 99 -3.11 -14.96 0.82
C LEU A 99 -4.58 -14.57 0.55
N ASN A 100 -4.83 -13.54 -0.26
CA ASN A 100 -6.20 -13.17 -0.62
C ASN A 100 -6.91 -14.28 -1.39
N THR A 101 -6.24 -14.95 -2.34
CA THR A 101 -6.84 -16.07 -3.07
C THR A 101 -7.19 -17.26 -2.18
N GLN A 102 -6.47 -17.45 -1.08
CA GLN A 102 -6.77 -18.49 -0.09
C GLN A 102 -7.88 -18.08 0.89
N LEU A 103 -7.92 -16.81 1.29
CA LEU A 103 -8.88 -16.31 2.29
C LEU A 103 -10.25 -15.96 1.70
N ASP A 104 -10.32 -15.52 0.44
CA ASP A 104 -11.57 -15.11 -0.21
C ASP A 104 -12.63 -16.22 -0.26
N PRO A 105 -12.31 -17.48 -0.61
CA PRO A 105 -13.28 -18.58 -0.57
C PRO A 105 -13.86 -18.82 0.83
N GLU A 106 -13.03 -18.75 1.88
CA GLU A 106 -13.48 -18.93 3.27
C GLU A 106 -14.38 -17.76 3.71
N ARG A 107 -14.04 -16.52 3.36
CA ARG A 107 -14.91 -15.35 3.58
C ARG A 107 -16.27 -15.53 2.89
N GLN A 108 -16.29 -16.01 1.65
CA GLN A 108 -17.53 -16.26 0.91
C GLN A 108 -18.38 -17.35 1.56
N LYS A 109 -17.77 -18.47 1.94
CA LYS A 109 -18.41 -19.60 2.63
C LYS A 109 -19.05 -19.18 3.95
N ILE A 110 -18.34 -18.40 4.77
CA ILE A 110 -18.88 -17.86 6.03
C ILE A 110 -20.07 -16.94 5.76
N ASN A 111 -19.97 -16.05 4.77
CA ASN A 111 -21.07 -15.15 4.41
C ASN A 111 -22.33 -15.93 3.97
N LEU A 112 -22.17 -16.97 3.14
CA LEU A 112 -23.27 -17.84 2.73
C LEU A 112 -23.94 -18.50 3.94
N LYS A 113 -23.14 -19.13 4.81
CA LYS A 113 -23.64 -19.81 6.01
C LYS A 113 -24.33 -18.85 6.97
N MET A 114 -23.79 -17.64 7.15
CA MET A 114 -24.46 -16.58 7.91
C MET A 114 -25.81 -16.18 7.31
N GLY A 115 -25.91 -16.11 5.97
CA GLY A 115 -27.16 -15.85 5.27
C GLY A 115 -28.21 -16.92 5.58
N GLU A 116 -27.84 -18.19 5.44
CA GLU A 116 -28.71 -19.32 5.76
C GLU A 116 -29.18 -19.33 7.22
N LEU A 117 -28.25 -19.12 8.17
CA LEU A 117 -28.57 -19.08 9.59
C LEU A 117 -29.52 -17.92 9.93
N LYS A 118 -29.34 -16.75 9.31
CA LYS A 118 -30.26 -15.62 9.49
C LYS A 118 -31.66 -15.94 8.96
N MET A 119 -31.77 -16.59 7.80
CA MET A 119 -33.08 -17.00 7.28
C MET A 119 -33.77 -17.99 8.22
N LYS A 120 -33.03 -18.99 8.71
CA LYS A 120 -33.55 -19.95 9.71
C LYS A 120 -33.99 -19.26 10.99
N LEU A 121 -33.16 -18.34 11.51
CA LEU A 121 -33.48 -17.55 12.70
C LEU A 121 -34.77 -16.75 12.51
N ASN A 122 -34.89 -16.01 11.41
CA ASN A 122 -36.07 -15.20 11.11
C ASN A 122 -37.34 -16.06 11.03
N GLY A 123 -37.28 -17.22 10.38
CA GLY A 123 -38.41 -18.14 10.31
C GLY A 123 -38.84 -18.68 11.68
N LYS A 124 -37.87 -19.04 12.52
CA LYS A 124 -38.12 -19.52 13.89
C LYS A 124 -38.66 -18.40 14.79
N GLU A 125 -38.13 -17.18 14.70
CA GLU A 125 -38.62 -16.01 15.42
C GLU A 125 -40.05 -15.66 15.03
N ALA A 126 -40.39 -15.71 13.74
CA ALA A 126 -41.75 -15.49 13.26
C ALA A 126 -42.73 -16.53 13.82
N ARG A 127 -42.36 -17.83 13.80
CA ARG A 127 -43.17 -18.90 14.39
C ARG A 127 -43.36 -18.71 15.89
N ALA A 128 -42.27 -18.45 16.62
CA ALA A 128 -42.33 -18.18 18.06
C ALA A 128 -43.22 -16.97 18.38
N SER A 129 -43.13 -15.89 17.59
CA SER A 129 -43.98 -14.71 17.75
C SER A 129 -45.46 -15.02 17.50
N SER A 130 -45.77 -15.84 16.50
CA SER A 130 -47.14 -16.29 16.22
C SER A 130 -47.70 -17.09 17.40
N ILE A 131 -46.94 -18.06 17.93
CA ILE A 131 -47.34 -18.88 19.08
C ILE A 131 -47.55 -18.02 20.34
N ARG A 132 -46.65 -17.05 20.62
CA ARG A 132 -46.82 -16.12 21.75
C ARG A 132 -48.12 -15.32 21.63
N SER A 133 -48.44 -14.84 20.43
CA SER A 133 -49.69 -14.12 20.18
C SER A 133 -50.92 -15.02 20.38
N SER A 134 -50.89 -16.26 19.91
CA SER A 134 -51.97 -17.24 20.13
C SER A 134 -52.19 -17.52 21.62
N ILE A 135 -51.11 -17.79 22.38
CA ILE A 135 -51.17 -17.98 23.84
C ILE A 135 -51.77 -16.75 24.52
N LYS A 136 -51.33 -15.54 24.13
CA LYS A 136 -51.84 -14.29 24.71
C LYS A 136 -53.34 -14.13 24.44
N ASN A 137 -53.78 -14.40 23.21
CA ASN A 137 -55.19 -14.30 22.85
C ASN A 137 -56.05 -15.32 23.61
N GLN A 138 -55.61 -16.58 23.71
CA GLN A 138 -56.32 -17.63 24.47
C GLN A 138 -56.40 -17.31 25.96
N LYS A 139 -55.32 -16.78 26.56
CA LYS A 139 -55.34 -16.29 27.95
C LYS A 139 -56.35 -15.16 28.14
N ASN A 140 -56.38 -14.19 27.22
CA ASN A 140 -57.35 -13.09 27.30
C ASN A 140 -58.81 -13.60 27.21
N LEU A 141 -59.07 -14.67 26.45
CA LEU A 141 -60.39 -15.30 26.41
C LEU A 141 -60.75 -15.95 27.75
N LEU A 142 -59.82 -16.68 28.37
CA LEU A 142 -60.00 -17.28 29.71
C LEU A 142 -60.27 -16.21 30.78
N ASP A 143 -59.54 -15.10 30.73
CA ASP A 143 -59.67 -14.02 31.72
C ASP A 143 -60.92 -13.14 31.50
N ASN A 144 -61.55 -13.23 30.33
CA ASN A 144 -62.71 -12.42 29.98
C ASN A 144 -64.01 -12.99 30.58
N LYS A 145 -64.35 -12.49 31.77
CA LYS A 145 -65.57 -12.82 32.52
C LYS A 145 -66.89 -12.58 31.77
N LYS A 146 -66.89 -11.85 30.64
CA LYS A 146 -68.10 -11.62 29.83
C LYS A 146 -68.45 -12.77 28.88
N LEU A 147 -67.51 -13.68 28.62
CA LEU A 147 -67.69 -14.77 27.64
C LEU A 147 -68.48 -15.97 28.18
N ASN A 148 -68.79 -16.04 29.48
CA ASN A 148 -69.55 -17.13 30.11
C ASN A 148 -69.12 -18.54 29.64
N LEU A 149 -67.80 -18.76 29.50
CA LEU A 149 -67.25 -20.03 29.05
C LEU A 149 -67.61 -21.15 30.02
N SER A 150 -68.08 -22.28 29.49
CA SER A 150 -68.33 -23.49 30.26
C SER A 150 -67.02 -24.04 30.85
N PRO A 151 -67.08 -24.85 31.93
CA PRO A 151 -65.90 -25.50 32.49
C PRO A 151 -65.11 -26.34 31.48
N GLN A 152 -65.82 -26.94 30.51
CA GLN A 152 -65.19 -27.73 29.46
C GLN A 152 -64.39 -26.85 28.49
N GLU A 153 -64.97 -25.75 28.00
CA GLU A 153 -64.28 -24.79 27.12
C GLU A 153 -63.07 -24.16 27.81
N GLN A 154 -63.16 -23.87 29.11
CA GLN A 154 -62.03 -23.38 29.89
C GLN A 154 -60.89 -24.41 29.97
N SER A 155 -61.22 -25.68 30.19
CA SER A 155 -60.23 -26.76 30.23
C SER A 155 -59.58 -26.98 28.85
N GLU A 156 -60.34 -26.92 27.77
CA GLU A 156 -59.82 -27.03 26.40
C GLU A 156 -58.84 -25.89 26.08
N LEU A 157 -59.21 -24.64 26.37
CA LEU A 157 -58.32 -23.48 26.20
C LEU A 157 -57.04 -23.58 27.05
N GLN A 158 -57.14 -24.08 28.28
CA GLN A 158 -55.97 -24.30 29.13
C GLN A 158 -55.03 -25.36 28.53
N ASN A 159 -55.58 -26.48 28.06
CA ASN A 159 -54.80 -27.54 27.41
C ASN A 159 -54.11 -27.04 26.14
N ASP A 160 -54.78 -26.22 25.32
CA ASP A 160 -54.19 -25.64 24.12
C ASP A 160 -53.05 -24.65 24.45
N ILE A 161 -53.22 -23.84 25.50
CA ILE A 161 -52.15 -22.96 25.99
C ILE A 161 -50.95 -23.77 26.44
N GLU A 162 -51.16 -24.88 27.15
CA GLU A 162 -50.06 -25.74 27.60
C GLU A 162 -49.32 -26.39 26.43
N LYS A 163 -50.03 -26.94 25.46
CA LYS A 163 -49.42 -27.47 24.22
C LYS A 163 -48.64 -26.40 23.47
N ALA A 164 -49.20 -25.21 23.32
CA ALA A 164 -48.53 -24.08 22.67
C ALA A 164 -47.26 -23.65 23.41
N LYS A 165 -47.25 -23.66 24.76
CA LYS A 165 -46.06 -23.40 25.57
C LYS A 165 -44.99 -24.49 25.39
N GLN A 166 -45.41 -25.76 25.32
CA GLN A 166 -44.50 -26.88 25.07
C GLN A 166 -43.82 -26.78 23.70
N GLU A 167 -44.52 -26.26 22.68
CA GLU A 167 -43.92 -25.97 21.37
C GLU A 167 -43.02 -24.73 21.38
N LEU A 168 -43.37 -23.70 22.15
CA LEU A 168 -42.63 -22.44 22.20
C LEU A 168 -41.24 -22.59 22.82
N ALA A 169 -41.12 -23.36 23.91
CA ALA A 169 -39.87 -23.52 24.65
C ALA A 169 -38.67 -24.00 23.78
N PRO A 170 -38.79 -25.09 22.99
CA PRO A 170 -37.69 -25.53 22.12
C PRO A 170 -37.38 -24.51 21.01
N LEU A 171 -38.38 -23.80 20.47
CA LEU A 171 -38.15 -22.74 19.48
C LEU A 171 -37.33 -21.58 20.07
N GLU A 172 -37.59 -21.18 21.32
CA GLU A 172 -36.83 -20.13 22.00
C GLU A 172 -35.38 -20.56 22.30
N ALA A 173 -35.18 -21.83 22.66
CA ALA A 173 -33.85 -22.40 22.81
C ALA A 173 -33.07 -22.40 21.48
N GLU A 174 -33.70 -22.85 20.39
CA GLU A 174 -33.10 -22.87 19.05
C GLU A 174 -32.76 -21.46 18.56
N THR A 175 -33.65 -20.48 18.71
CA THR A 175 -33.37 -19.08 18.31
C THR A 175 -32.19 -18.50 19.08
N THR A 176 -32.07 -18.81 20.36
CA THR A 176 -30.92 -18.41 21.18
C THR A 176 -29.62 -19.05 20.66
N SER A 177 -29.66 -20.35 20.33
CA SER A 177 -28.53 -21.06 19.74
C SER A 177 -28.10 -20.47 18.40
N LEU A 178 -29.05 -20.22 17.49
CA LEU A 178 -28.79 -19.63 16.18
C LEU A 178 -28.18 -18.23 16.29
N ARG A 179 -28.65 -17.40 17.23
CA ARG A 179 -28.06 -16.06 17.48
C ARG A 179 -26.59 -16.17 17.90
N ARG A 180 -26.25 -17.13 18.77
CA ARG A 180 -24.86 -17.39 19.17
C ARG A 180 -24.02 -17.87 17.99
N GLU A 181 -24.52 -18.80 17.19
CA GLU A 181 -23.80 -19.31 16.01
C GLU A 181 -23.53 -18.19 14.99
N ILE A 182 -24.50 -17.33 14.71
CA ILE A 182 -24.33 -16.15 13.85
C ILE A 182 -23.27 -15.19 14.42
N GLN A 183 -23.22 -15.02 15.75
CA GLN A 183 -22.22 -14.18 16.40
C GLN A 183 -20.81 -14.77 16.25
N LEU A 184 -20.64 -16.08 16.38
CA LEU A 184 -19.36 -16.76 16.17
C LEU A 184 -18.88 -16.58 14.72
N TYR A 185 -19.76 -16.79 13.73
CA TYR A 185 -19.41 -16.57 12.34
C TYR A 185 -19.04 -15.11 12.01
N ARG A 186 -19.66 -14.13 12.69
CA ARG A 186 -19.25 -12.72 12.57
C ARG A 186 -17.84 -12.49 13.11
N GLN A 187 -17.49 -13.14 14.22
CA GLN A 187 -16.14 -13.05 14.78
C GLN A 187 -15.12 -13.71 13.87
N GLU A 188 -15.42 -14.91 13.36
CA GLU A 188 -14.59 -15.62 12.40
C GLU A 188 -14.33 -14.77 11.15
N LEU A 189 -15.38 -14.16 10.58
CA LEU A 189 -15.22 -13.27 9.43
C LEU A 189 -14.36 -12.04 9.73
N ASN A 190 -14.43 -11.49 10.95
CA ASN A 190 -13.60 -10.35 11.34
C ASN A 190 -12.12 -10.71 11.51
N LEU A 191 -11.80 -11.95 11.90
CA LEU A 191 -10.43 -12.44 11.98
C LEU A 191 -9.82 -12.67 10.59
N LEU A 192 -10.67 -12.90 9.59
CA LEU A 192 -10.24 -13.13 8.23
C LEU A 192 -10.12 -11.85 7.41
N LYS A 193 -10.52 -10.67 7.92
CA LYS A 193 -10.49 -9.37 7.21
C LYS A 193 -9.09 -8.79 7.08
#